data_AF-A0A093SN27-F1
#
_entry.id   AF-A0A093SN27-F1
#
_cell.length_a   1.000
_cell.length_b   1.000
_cell.length_c   1.000
_cell.angle_alpha   90.00
_cell.angle_beta   90.00
_cell.angle_gamma   90.00
#
_symmetry.space_group_name_H-M   'P 1'
#
loop_
_entity.id
_entity.type
_entity.pdbx_description
1 polymer ?
#
loop_
_entity_poly.entity_id
_entity_poly.type
_entity_poly.pdbx_seq_one_letter_code
_entity_poly.pdbx_strand_id
1 'polypeptide(L)'
;GFTDKRHGDVMVVRPMRDYTAKEIAFYNHFFNIPTVIVPPLFTKRREKPSIHHLIERFLLGLQEDFPSTISTVYRTGEKLSPDPAKASSESQRCLLCLCGLDIEGGEWVGHGGLRGFGEQLGTNECPCPCRCSHRAESKAAYIPLLCYSCRLTFKELGPLTTLPPYMRAEAQRR
;
A
#
# COMPACT_ATOMS: atom_id res chain seq x y z
N GLY A 1 20.08 -4.63 -0.28
CA GLY A 1 19.16 -5.15 0.74
C GLY A 1 18.03 -4.16 0.97
N PHE A 2 16.79 -4.64 1.11
CA PHE A 2 15.63 -3.79 1.35
C PHE A 2 15.74 -3.05 2.69
N THR A 3 15.59 -1.72 2.68
CA THR A 3 15.52 -0.90 3.89
C THR A 3 14.43 0.15 3.71
N ASP A 4 13.47 0.17 4.62
CA ASP A 4 12.36 1.11 4.62
C ASP A 4 12.43 1.98 5.88
N LYS A 5 12.50 3.30 5.67
CA LYS A 5 12.67 4.32 6.73
C LYS A 5 11.46 5.27 6.83
N ARG A 6 10.31 4.91 6.26
CA ARG A 6 9.13 5.78 6.18
C ARG A 6 8.61 6.24 7.55
N HIS A 7 8.84 5.46 8.60
CA HIS A 7 8.36 5.74 9.96
C HIS A 7 9.27 6.66 10.77
N GLY A 8 10.46 7.02 10.28
CA GLY A 8 11.37 7.96 10.95
C GLY A 8 12.10 7.37 12.15
N ASP A 9 11.36 6.90 13.16
CA ASP A 9 11.87 6.25 14.37
C ASP A 9 12.17 4.76 14.17
N VAL A 10 11.45 4.10 13.25
CA VAL A 10 11.60 2.68 12.94
C VAL A 10 12.15 2.46 11.54
N MET A 11 13.16 1.58 11.44
CA MET A 11 13.68 1.05 10.19
C MET A 11 13.23 -0.38 9.99
N VAL A 12 12.54 -0.66 8.88
CA VAL A 12 12.12 -2.01 8.51
C VAL A 12 13.12 -2.59 7.52
N VAL A 13 13.75 -3.69 7.92
CA VAL A 13 14.66 -4.48 7.08
C VAL A 13 14.05 -5.84 6.79
N ARG A 14 14.45 -6.46 5.68
CA ARG A 14 14.04 -7.83 5.33
C ARG A 14 15.27 -8.69 5.04
N PRO A 15 15.98 -9.19 6.08
CA PRO A 15 17.20 -9.99 5.90
C PRO A 15 16.94 -11.29 5.15
N MET A 16 15.76 -11.90 5.37
CA MET A 16 15.38 -13.18 4.76
C MET A 16 14.81 -13.04 3.33
N ARG A 17 14.79 -11.83 2.75
CA ARG A 17 14.08 -11.55 1.49
C ARG A 17 14.62 -12.33 0.29
N ASP A 18 15.91 -12.65 0.30
CA ASP A 18 16.59 -13.29 -0.83
C ASP A 18 16.63 -14.82 -0.71
N TYR A 19 16.09 -15.39 0.38
CA TYR A 19 16.03 -16.82 0.62
C TYR A 19 14.63 -17.37 0.38
N THR A 20 14.55 -18.51 -0.29
CA THR A 20 13.31 -19.26 -0.49
C THR A 20 12.88 -19.96 0.79
N ALA A 21 11.57 -20.21 0.94
CA ALA A 21 11.05 -20.96 2.08
C ALA A 21 11.70 -22.36 2.21
N LYS A 22 12.08 -22.99 1.08
CA LYS A 22 12.76 -24.28 1.05
C LYS A 22 14.16 -24.21 1.66
N GLU A 23 14.95 -23.19 1.30
CA GLU A 23 16.29 -22.98 1.87
C GLU A 23 16.23 -22.72 3.38
N ILE A 24 15.26 -21.91 3.82
CA ILE A 24 15.04 -21.62 5.24
C ILE A 24 14.63 -22.89 6.00
N ALA A 25 13.78 -23.73 5.41
CA ALA A 25 13.39 -25.00 6.02
C ALA A 25 14.58 -25.94 6.21
N PHE A 26 15.45 -26.07 5.19
CA PHE A 26 16.68 -26.86 5.30
C PHE A 26 17.63 -26.29 6.36
N TYR A 27 17.81 -24.98 6.40
CA TYR A 27 18.62 -24.32 7.42
C TYR A 27 18.09 -24.65 8.82
N ASN A 28 16.80 -24.46 9.07
CA ASN A 28 16.19 -24.78 10.36
C ASN A 28 16.35 -26.25 10.74
N HIS A 29 16.24 -27.17 9.76
CA HIS A 29 16.45 -28.59 9.98
C HIS A 29 17.90 -28.93 10.34
N PHE A 30 18.88 -28.46 9.57
CA PHE A 30 20.30 -28.77 9.80
C PHE A 30 20.84 -28.19 11.11
N PHE A 31 20.32 -27.04 11.54
CA PHE A 31 20.71 -26.38 12.78
C PHE A 31 19.77 -26.66 13.96
N ASN A 32 18.82 -27.59 13.80
CA ASN A 32 17.85 -27.98 14.83
C ASN A 32 17.09 -26.79 15.46
N ILE A 33 16.71 -25.81 14.64
CA ILE A 33 15.96 -24.62 15.07
C ILE A 33 14.49 -25.02 15.23
N PRO A 34 13.88 -24.83 16.42
CA PRO A 34 12.46 -25.09 16.61
C PRO A 34 11.62 -24.23 15.66
N THR A 35 10.74 -24.85 14.86
CA THR A 35 9.86 -24.14 13.93
C THR A 35 8.41 -24.29 14.35
N VAL A 36 7.67 -23.18 14.34
CA VAL A 36 6.22 -23.15 14.56
C VAL A 36 5.56 -22.81 13.24
N ILE A 37 4.80 -23.75 12.69
CA ILE A 37 4.00 -23.51 11.49
C ILE A 37 2.64 -23.00 11.95
N VAL A 38 2.35 -21.74 11.64
CA VAL A 38 1.02 -21.14 11.87
C VAL A 38 0.28 -21.18 10.54
N PRO A 39 -0.78 -22.02 10.41
CA PRO A 39 -1.61 -22.02 9.22
C PRO A 39 -2.20 -20.62 9.02
N PRO A 40 -2.21 -20.07 7.79
CA PRO A 40 -2.85 -18.80 7.54
C PRO A 40 -4.34 -18.89 7.91
N LEU A 41 -4.84 -17.87 8.62
CA LEU A 41 -6.26 -17.74 8.92
C LEU A 41 -7.00 -17.45 7.61
N PHE A 42 -7.45 -18.49 6.93
CA PHE A 42 -8.23 -18.33 5.71
C PHE A 42 -9.54 -17.59 6.03
N THR A 43 -9.82 -16.53 5.29
CA THR A 43 -11.17 -15.97 5.24
C THR A 43 -12.11 -17.11 4.81
N LYS A 44 -13.24 -17.32 5.49
CA LYS A 44 -14.26 -18.37 5.17
C LYS A 44 -14.92 -18.23 3.77
N ARG A 45 -14.27 -17.61 2.77
CA ARG A 45 -14.74 -17.50 1.39
C ARG A 45 -14.29 -18.74 0.61
N ARG A 46 -15.21 -19.33 -0.17
CA ARG A 46 -14.95 -20.51 -1.02
C ARG A 46 -13.89 -20.23 -2.10
N GLU A 47 -12.98 -21.19 -2.23
CA GLU A 47 -12.32 -21.75 -3.43
C GLU A 47 -11.66 -20.87 -4.50
N LYS A 48 -11.66 -19.53 -4.41
CA LYS A 48 -10.83 -18.73 -5.33
C LYS A 48 -9.41 -18.59 -4.77
N PRO A 49 -8.38 -19.11 -5.46
CA PRO A 49 -7.00 -18.91 -5.02
C PRO A 49 -6.68 -17.41 -5.00
N SER A 50 -5.98 -16.97 -3.96
CA SER A 50 -5.52 -15.57 -3.90
C SER A 50 -4.55 -15.30 -5.05
N ILE A 51 -4.43 -14.04 -5.46
CA ILE A 51 -3.40 -13.63 -6.42
C ILE A 51 -2.00 -14.07 -5.98
N HIS A 52 -1.74 -14.06 -4.67
CA HIS A 52 -0.49 -14.56 -4.09
C HIS A 52 -0.29 -16.05 -4.36
N HIS A 53 -1.32 -16.87 -4.17
CA HIS A 53 -1.23 -18.32 -4.43
C HIS A 53 -1.06 -18.62 -5.93
N LEU A 54 -1.74 -17.86 -6.80
CA LEU A 54 -1.58 -18.01 -8.25
C LEU A 54 -0.14 -17.69 -8.68
N ILE A 55 0.41 -16.57 -8.20
CA ILE A 55 1.78 -16.15 -8.49
C ILE A 55 2.79 -17.17 -7.93
N GLU A 56 2.59 -17.63 -6.70
CA GLU A 56 3.43 -18.63 -6.06
C GLU A 56 3.49 -19.92 -6.90
N ARG A 57 2.33 -20.48 -7.26
CA ARG A 57 2.26 -21.70 -8.08
C ARG A 57 2.92 -21.50 -9.44
N PHE A 58 2.72 -20.36 -10.08
CA PHE A 58 3.35 -20.02 -11.36
C PHE A 58 4.88 -19.99 -11.24
N LEU A 59 5.42 -19.26 -10.25
CA LEU A 59 6.86 -19.12 -10.06
C LEU A 59 7.52 -20.43 -9.64
N LEU A 60 6.87 -21.22 -8.78
CA LEU A 60 7.35 -22.55 -8.40
C LEU A 60 7.36 -23.51 -9.59
N GLY A 61 6.33 -23.49 -10.44
CA GLY A 61 6.28 -24.29 -11.66
C GLY A 61 7.42 -23.95 -12.64
N LEU A 62 7.69 -22.65 -12.86
CA LEU A 62 8.82 -22.25 -13.69
C LEU A 62 10.18 -22.65 -13.11
N GLN A 63 10.32 -22.61 -11.78
CA GLN A 63 11.58 -22.94 -11.11
C GLN A 63 11.94 -24.43 -11.24
N GLU A 64 10.96 -25.31 -11.42
CA GLU A 64 11.15 -26.75 -11.59
C GLU A 64 11.93 -27.07 -12.88
N ASP A 65 11.52 -26.46 -13.99
CA ASP A 65 12.18 -26.65 -15.29
C ASP A 65 13.38 -25.70 -15.50
N PHE A 66 13.34 -24.53 -14.88
CA PHE A 66 14.35 -23.48 -15.02
C PHE A 66 14.87 -23.03 -13.65
N PRO A 67 15.94 -23.65 -13.13
CA PRO A 67 16.55 -23.27 -11.88
C PRO A 67 16.95 -21.79 -11.87
N SER A 68 16.80 -21.14 -10.71
CA SER A 68 17.09 -19.71 -10.49
C SER A 68 16.12 -18.72 -11.15
N THR A 69 14.98 -19.18 -11.68
CA THR A 69 13.91 -18.30 -12.17
C THR A 69 13.40 -17.35 -11.09
N ILE A 70 13.09 -17.83 -9.89
CA ILE A 70 12.57 -17.00 -8.79
C ILE A 70 13.53 -15.86 -8.47
N SER A 71 14.83 -16.16 -8.29
CA SER A 71 15.86 -15.15 -8.02
C SER A 71 16.06 -14.18 -9.18
N THR A 72 15.93 -14.65 -10.42
CA THR A 72 16.11 -13.82 -11.63
C THR A 72 14.96 -12.85 -11.82
N VAL A 73 13.70 -13.32 -11.68
CA VAL A 73 12.50 -12.49 -11.72
C VAL A 73 12.58 -11.41 -10.64
N TYR A 74 12.94 -11.80 -9.43
CA TYR A 74 13.06 -10.86 -8.32
C TYR A 74 14.16 -9.81 -8.55
N ARG A 75 15.39 -10.20 -8.91
CA ARG A 75 16.49 -9.25 -9.20
C ARG A 75 16.18 -8.34 -10.39
N THR A 76 15.45 -8.83 -11.39
CA THR A 76 15.01 -8.03 -12.53
C THR A 76 13.92 -7.05 -12.10
N GLY A 77 12.96 -7.50 -11.28
CA GLY A 77 11.93 -6.64 -10.70
C GLY A 77 12.53 -5.50 -9.87
N GLU A 78 13.62 -5.74 -9.13
CA GLU A 78 14.31 -4.67 -8.41
C GLU A 78 14.95 -3.62 -9.33
N LYS A 79 15.47 -4.03 -10.49
CA LYS A 79 16.04 -3.09 -11.48
C LYS A 79 14.97 -2.23 -12.16
N LEU A 80 13.76 -2.79 -12.32
CA LEU A 80 12.63 -2.10 -12.94
C LEU A 80 11.86 -1.22 -11.95
N SER A 81 12.03 -1.45 -10.64
CA SER A 81 11.38 -0.63 -9.64
C SER A 81 11.93 0.78 -9.71
N PRO A 82 11.10 1.81 -9.95
CA PRO A 82 11.55 3.18 -9.81
C PRO A 82 12.00 3.41 -8.37
N ASP A 83 12.96 4.31 -8.20
CA ASP A 83 13.31 4.79 -6.87
C ASP A 83 12.05 5.36 -6.20
N PRO A 84 11.71 4.94 -4.97
CA PRO A 84 10.55 5.48 -4.28
C PRO A 84 10.70 6.99 -4.14
N ALA A 85 9.61 7.72 -4.36
CA ALA A 85 9.57 9.17 -4.19
C ALA A 85 10.14 9.54 -2.82
N LYS A 86 11.27 10.26 -2.81
CA LYS A 86 11.95 10.69 -1.59
C LYS A 86 11.23 11.94 -1.07
N ALA A 87 10.54 11.80 0.06
CA ALA A 87 10.01 12.97 0.77
C ALA A 87 11.13 13.61 1.58
N SER A 88 11.46 14.87 1.28
CA SER A 88 12.41 15.66 2.08
C SER A 88 11.74 16.30 3.31
N SER A 89 10.42 16.44 3.28
CA SER A 89 9.60 17.00 4.38
C SER A 89 8.41 16.10 4.73
N GLU A 90 7.87 16.28 5.93
CA GLU A 90 6.66 15.55 6.37
C GLU A 90 5.44 15.87 5.49
N SER A 91 5.32 17.11 5.01
CA SER A 91 4.25 17.57 4.12
C SER A 91 4.25 16.87 2.75
N GLN A 92 5.38 16.28 2.35
CA GLN A 92 5.52 15.51 1.11
C GLN A 92 5.29 14.00 1.31
N ARG A 93 4.85 13.55 2.49
CA ARG A 93 4.52 12.15 2.76
C ARG A 93 3.02 11.93 2.73
N CYS A 94 2.59 10.81 2.15
CA CYS A 94 1.22 10.35 2.15
C CYS A 94 0.72 10.15 3.59
N LEU A 95 -0.44 10.71 3.92
CA LEU A 95 -1.05 10.60 5.25
C LEU A 95 -1.37 9.16 5.67
N LEU A 96 -1.65 8.27 4.71
CA LEU A 96 -2.03 6.88 4.96
C LEU A 96 -0.81 5.94 5.06
N CYS A 97 0.07 5.96 4.07
CA CYS A 97 1.16 4.98 3.95
C CYS A 97 2.56 5.56 4.16
N LEU A 98 2.67 6.88 4.41
CA LEU A 98 3.91 7.63 4.64
C LEU A 98 4.92 7.58 3.48
N CYS A 99 4.59 6.97 2.34
CA CYS A 99 5.38 7.08 1.11
C CYS A 99 5.45 8.54 0.65
N GLY A 100 6.51 8.91 -0.07
CA GLY A 100 6.52 10.21 -0.74
C GLY A 100 5.31 10.36 -1.67
N LEU A 101 4.76 11.57 -1.72
CA LEU A 101 3.70 11.90 -2.67
C LEU A 101 4.28 11.79 -4.09
N ASP A 102 3.60 11.02 -4.92
CA ASP A 102 3.95 10.67 -6.30
C ASP A 102 3.18 11.51 -7.34
N ILE A 103 2.43 12.51 -6.85
CA ILE A 103 1.58 13.38 -7.67
C ILE A 103 2.12 14.80 -7.50
N GLU A 104 3.01 15.21 -8.40
CA GLU A 104 3.32 16.62 -8.58
C GLU A 104 2.01 17.36 -8.89
N GLY A 105 1.85 18.54 -8.30
CA GLY A 105 0.56 19.23 -8.20
C GLY A 105 -0.19 19.37 -9.52
N GLY A 106 -1.50 19.12 -9.45
CA GLY A 106 -2.45 19.54 -10.48
C GLY A 106 -2.81 18.47 -11.51
N GLU A 107 -4.10 18.14 -11.51
CA GLU A 107 -4.84 17.60 -12.65
C GLU A 107 -4.60 16.14 -13.08
N TRP A 108 -5.70 15.38 -12.99
CA TRP A 108 -5.89 14.11 -13.67
C TRP A 108 -5.95 14.34 -15.18
N VAL A 109 -4.81 14.33 -15.88
CA VAL A 109 -4.83 14.05 -17.32
C VAL A 109 -4.63 12.56 -17.49
N GLY A 110 -5.75 11.85 -17.59
CA GLY A 110 -5.78 10.40 -17.75
C GLY A 110 -5.02 9.95 -19.00
N HIS A 111 -3.82 9.42 -18.79
CA HIS A 111 -3.16 8.51 -19.72
C HIS A 111 -3.21 7.09 -19.15
N GLY A 112 -4.37 6.46 -19.22
CA GLY A 112 -4.57 5.08 -18.79
C GLY A 112 -6.04 4.79 -18.51
N GLY A 113 -6.74 4.26 -19.51
CA GLY A 113 -8.19 4.18 -19.58
C GLY A 113 -8.88 3.49 -18.40
N LEU A 114 -9.72 4.27 -17.70
CA LEU A 114 -11.00 3.84 -17.12
C LEU A 114 -11.87 5.09 -17.02
N ARG A 115 -12.62 5.39 -18.09
CA ARG A 115 -13.75 6.32 -18.02
C ARG A 115 -14.86 5.61 -17.26
N GLY A 116 -15.07 6.02 -16.01
CA GLY A 116 -16.17 5.54 -15.20
C GLY A 116 -16.47 6.54 -14.09
N PHE A 117 -17.57 7.28 -14.28
CA PHE A 117 -18.30 8.07 -13.29
C PHE A 117 -17.61 9.34 -12.76
N GLY A 118 -17.90 10.45 -13.45
CA GLY A 118 -17.93 11.76 -12.82
C GLY A 118 -19.08 11.78 -11.82
N GLU A 119 -18.74 11.70 -10.53
CA GLU A 119 -19.69 11.93 -9.47
C GLU A 119 -19.80 13.45 -9.29
N GLN A 120 -20.97 13.97 -9.65
CA GLN A 120 -21.34 15.37 -9.52
C GLN A 120 -21.06 15.82 -8.08
N LEU A 121 -20.24 16.87 -7.94
CA LEU A 121 -20.07 17.57 -6.67
C LEU A 121 -21.43 18.13 -6.25
N GLY A 122 -22.13 17.38 -5.38
CA GLY A 122 -23.25 17.89 -4.62
C GLY A 122 -22.75 18.97 -3.67
N THR A 123 -23.14 20.21 -3.95
CA THR A 123 -23.05 21.33 -3.01
C THR A 123 -23.94 21.01 -1.81
N ASN A 124 -23.35 20.57 -0.71
CA ASN A 124 -24.03 20.48 0.58
C ASN A 124 -24.25 21.90 1.14
N GLU A 125 -25.25 22.60 0.62
CA GLU A 125 -25.77 23.81 1.24
C GLU A 125 -26.75 23.42 2.35
N CYS A 126 -26.43 23.80 3.60
CA CYS A 126 -27.25 23.50 4.77
C CYS A 126 -28.41 24.51 4.87
N PRO A 127 -29.68 24.10 5.10
CA PRO A 127 -30.83 25.02 5.10
C PRO A 127 -30.99 25.88 6.37
N CYS A 128 -29.98 26.02 7.24
CA CYS A 128 -30.16 26.67 8.54
C CYS A 128 -29.64 28.14 8.58
N PRO A 129 -30.33 29.06 9.29
CA PRO A 129 -29.92 30.48 9.36
C PRO A 129 -28.76 30.78 10.33
N CYS A 130 -28.06 29.77 10.85
CA CYS A 130 -26.95 30.01 11.78
C CYS A 130 -25.62 30.13 11.03
N ARG A 131 -24.79 31.12 11.41
CA ARG A 131 -23.36 31.21 11.07
C ARG A 131 -22.55 30.09 11.76
N CYS A 132 -22.98 28.85 11.58
CA CYS A 132 -22.30 27.69 12.09
C CYS A 132 -21.15 27.34 11.13
N SER A 133 -19.90 27.59 11.52
CA SER A 133 -18.71 27.14 10.78
C SER A 133 -18.54 25.61 10.88
N HIS A 134 -19.56 24.84 10.54
CA HIS A 134 -19.39 23.42 10.25
C HIS A 134 -18.69 23.33 8.91
N ARG A 135 -17.36 23.47 8.92
CA ARG A 135 -16.51 23.03 7.81
C ARG A 135 -16.70 21.52 7.74
N ALA A 136 -17.70 21.06 7.00
CA ALA A 136 -17.88 19.65 6.71
C ALA A 136 -16.56 19.18 6.11
N GLU A 137 -15.83 18.32 6.83
CA GLU A 137 -14.61 17.73 6.31
C GLU A 137 -15.01 16.96 5.05
N SER A 138 -14.67 17.51 3.89
CA SER A 138 -14.93 16.87 2.63
C SER A 138 -13.79 15.89 2.35
N LYS A 139 -14.11 14.69 1.87
CA LYS A 139 -13.11 13.73 1.36
C LYS A 139 -12.16 14.38 0.35
N ALA A 140 -12.61 15.43 -0.36
CA ALA A 140 -11.79 16.20 -1.29
C ALA A 140 -10.57 16.87 -0.64
N ALA A 141 -10.67 17.31 0.63
CA ALA A 141 -9.57 17.96 1.34
C ALA A 141 -8.39 17.01 1.61
N TYR A 142 -8.64 15.70 1.67
CA TYR A 142 -7.62 14.68 1.92
C TYR A 142 -6.88 14.25 0.65
N ILE A 143 -7.48 14.44 -0.54
CA ILE A 143 -6.89 14.04 -1.83
C ILE A 143 -5.45 14.55 -2.01
N PRO A 144 -5.12 15.85 -1.81
CA PRO A 144 -3.75 16.34 -1.99
C PRO A 144 -2.73 15.72 -1.01
N LEU A 145 -3.19 15.20 0.14
CA LEU A 145 -2.34 14.62 1.18
C LEU A 145 -2.05 13.13 0.97
N LEU A 146 -2.56 12.53 -0.10
CA LEU A 146 -2.47 11.09 -0.37
C LEU A 146 -1.71 10.81 -1.68
N CYS A 147 -0.89 9.75 -1.66
CA CYS A 147 -0.31 9.19 -2.88
C CYS A 147 -1.38 8.52 -3.76
N TYR A 148 -1.07 8.27 -5.03
CA TYR A 148 -2.01 7.72 -6.01
C TYR A 148 -2.70 6.44 -5.52
N SER A 149 -1.93 5.46 -5.04
CA SER A 149 -2.48 4.18 -4.55
C SER A 149 -3.41 4.38 -3.35
N CYS A 150 -3.02 5.22 -2.40
CA CYS A 150 -3.84 5.50 -1.22
C CYS A 150 -5.12 6.27 -1.57
N ARG A 151 -5.12 7.10 -2.62
CA ARG A 151 -6.35 7.75 -3.12
C ARG A 151 -7.38 6.72 -3.59
N LEU A 152 -6.95 5.69 -4.33
CA LEU A 152 -7.85 4.63 -4.79
C LEU A 152 -8.47 3.89 -3.61
N THR A 153 -7.66 3.50 -2.62
CA THR A 153 -8.18 2.87 -1.40
C THR A 153 -9.08 3.80 -0.61
N PHE A 154 -8.74 5.09 -0.53
CA PHE A 154 -9.50 6.08 0.25
C PHE A 154 -10.89 6.36 -0.32
N LYS A 155 -11.08 6.24 -1.63
CA LYS A 155 -12.41 6.30 -2.26
C LYS A 155 -13.33 5.19 -1.71
N GLU A 156 -12.79 3.98 -1.58
CA GLU A 156 -13.50 2.81 -1.07
C GLU A 156 -13.66 2.78 0.46
N LEU A 157 -12.94 3.64 1.19
CA LEU A 157 -13.07 3.73 2.65
C LEU A 157 -14.44 4.32 3.03
N GLY A 158 -14.93 3.89 4.19
CA GLY A 158 -16.17 4.38 4.79
C GLY A 158 -16.14 5.88 5.15
N PRO A 159 -17.09 6.34 5.99
CA PRO A 159 -17.17 7.73 6.42
C PRO A 159 -15.87 8.20 7.10
N LEU A 160 -15.52 9.49 6.96
CA LEU A 160 -14.30 10.06 7.57
C LEU A 160 -14.23 9.89 9.10
N THR A 161 -15.37 9.70 9.75
CA THR A 161 -15.47 9.46 11.20
C THR A 161 -14.85 8.14 11.64
N THR A 162 -14.67 7.17 10.72
CA THR A 162 -14.01 5.90 11.01
C THR A 162 -12.49 5.98 10.96
N LEU A 163 -11.94 7.11 10.47
CA LEU A 163 -10.50 7.31 10.41
C LEU A 163 -9.92 7.53 11.81
N PRO A 164 -8.72 6.97 12.09
CA PRO A 164 -8.00 7.23 13.32
C PRO A 164 -7.88 8.74 13.63
N PRO A 165 -8.05 9.17 14.90
CA PRO A 165 -8.01 10.58 15.27
C PRO A 165 -6.72 11.29 14.85
N TYR A 166 -5.58 10.59 14.90
CA TYR A 166 -4.28 11.16 14.51
C TYR A 166 -4.25 11.57 13.03
N MET A 167 -4.92 10.81 12.16
CA MET A 167 -4.97 11.13 10.72
C MET A 167 -5.76 12.41 10.46
N ARG A 168 -6.86 12.61 11.17
CA ARG A 168 -7.69 13.82 11.04
C ARG A 168 -6.96 15.04 11.57
N ALA A 169 -6.29 14.92 12.73
CA ALA A 169 -5.47 15.99 13.31
C ALA A 169 -4.30 16.37 12.38
N GLU A 170 -3.62 15.39 11.80
CA GLU A 170 -2.51 15.63 10.88
C GLU A 170 -2.98 16.23 9.55
N ALA A 171 -4.15 15.84 9.04
CA ALA A 171 -4.74 16.45 7.85
C ALA A 171 -5.16 17.91 8.06
N GLN A 172 -5.48 18.31 9.29
CA GLN A 172 -5.79 19.71 9.62
C GLN A 172 -4.53 20.56 9.81
N ARG A 173 -3.39 19.94 10.16
CA ARG A 173 -2.09 20.61 10.34
C ARG A 173 -1.36 20.91 9.03
N ARG A 174 -1.63 20.13 7.98
CA ARG A 174 -1.03 20.25 6.64
C ARG A 174 -1.91 21.05 5.70
#